data_AF-A0A2R6KVE6-F1
#
_entry.id   AF-A0A2R6KVE6-F1
#
_cell.length_a   1.000
_cell.length_b   1.000
_cell.length_c   1.000
_cell.angle_alpha   90.00
_cell.angle_beta   90.00
_cell.angle_gamma   90.00
#
_symmetry.space_group_name_H-M   'P 1'
#
loop_
_entity.id
_entity.type
_entity.pdbx_description
1 polymer ?
#
loop_
_entity_poly.entity_id
_entity_poly.type
_entity_poly.pdbx_seq_one_letter_code
_entity_poly.pdbx_strand_id
1 'polypeptide(L)'
;LSFDPTAFEISVGDTVLWEWTGNGHNVKYDDGEVPSGTDWEGTEGGRTETYGEGHVHFYTFETAGEYTYYCVPHRSSGMTGRFTVTE
;
A
#
# COMPACT_ATOMS: atom_id res chain seq x y z
N LEU A 1 7.58 9.83 8.86
CA LEU A 1 7.17 8.42 8.67
C LEU A 1 5.72 8.45 8.21
N SER A 2 5.49 8.63 6.92
CA SER A 2 4.15 8.80 6.36
C SER A 2 4.13 8.30 4.93
N PHE A 3 2.97 7.81 4.49
CA PHE A 3 2.64 7.78 3.07
C PHE A 3 2.13 9.17 2.68
N ASP A 4 2.40 9.61 1.46
CA ASP A 4 1.95 10.90 0.95
C ASP A 4 1.50 10.75 -0.51
N PRO A 5 0.21 10.96 -0.84
CA PRO A 5 -0.87 11.28 0.10
C PRO A 5 -1.21 10.11 1.02
N THR A 6 -1.75 10.40 2.21
CA THR A 6 -2.25 9.37 3.15
C THR A 6 -3.61 8.79 2.74
N ALA A 7 -4.36 9.52 1.90
CA ALA A 7 -5.67 9.14 1.40
C ALA A 7 -5.91 9.66 -0.02
N PHE A 8 -6.46 8.84 -0.90
CA PHE A 8 -6.84 9.22 -2.27
C PHE A 8 -7.89 8.26 -2.85
N GLU A 9 -8.33 8.51 -4.07
CA GLU A 9 -9.29 7.69 -4.83
C GLU A 9 -8.76 7.46 -6.24
N ILE A 10 -9.03 6.28 -6.80
CA ILE A 10 -8.69 5.88 -8.18
C ILE A 10 -9.84 5.10 -8.80
N SER A 11 -9.82 4.94 -10.13
CA SER A 11 -10.78 4.08 -10.83
C SER A 11 -10.27 2.65 -10.99
N VAL A 12 -11.19 1.70 -11.18
CA VAL A 12 -10.86 0.33 -11.61
C VAL A 12 -10.01 0.38 -12.89
N GLY A 13 -8.89 -0.33 -12.89
CA GLY A 13 -7.91 -0.36 -13.97
C GLY A 13 -6.77 0.66 -13.82
N ASP A 14 -6.81 1.54 -12.81
CA ASP A 14 -5.70 2.44 -12.51
C ASP A 14 -4.56 1.71 -11.78
N THR A 15 -3.34 2.21 -11.98
CA THR A 15 -2.13 1.75 -11.29
C THR A 15 -1.77 2.68 -10.15
N VAL A 16 -1.54 2.14 -8.96
CA VAL A 16 -0.87 2.87 -7.88
C VAL A 16 0.61 2.53 -7.89
N LEU A 17 1.45 3.55 -7.84
CA LEU A 17 2.90 3.47 -7.69
C LEU A 17 3.28 3.99 -6.30
N TRP A 18 3.96 3.16 -5.53
CA TRP A 18 4.65 3.54 -4.30
C TRP A 18 6.13 3.75 -4.62
N GLU A 19 6.64 4.94 -4.29
CA GLU A 19 8.06 5.29 -4.43
C GLU A 19 8.67 5.50 -3.05
N TRP A 20 9.80 4.85 -2.79
CA TRP A 20 10.53 5.01 -1.54
C TRP A 20 11.42 6.24 -1.61
N THR A 21 11.06 7.28 -0.85
CA THR A 21 11.88 8.49 -0.64
C THR A 21 12.83 8.37 0.55
N GLY A 22 12.82 7.22 1.24
CA GLY A 22 13.63 6.93 2.40
C GLY A 22 13.76 5.43 2.66
N ASN A 23 14.57 5.06 3.64
CA ASN A 23 14.91 3.67 3.94
C ASN A 23 14.05 3.05 5.04
N GLY A 24 13.90 1.72 5.00
CA GLY A 24 13.30 0.94 6.08
C GLY A 24 11.78 0.91 6.05
N HIS A 25 11.18 1.03 4.86
CA HIS A 25 9.73 1.04 4.70
C HIS A 25 9.23 -0.17 3.91
N ASN A 26 7.97 -0.53 4.11
CA ASN A 26 7.26 -1.53 3.33
C ASN A 26 5.78 -1.14 3.25
N VAL A 27 5.02 -1.83 2.40
CA VAL A 27 3.56 -1.65 2.27
C VAL A 27 2.92 -3.01 2.52
N LYS A 28 2.21 -3.15 3.64
CA LYS A 28 1.49 -4.37 4.01
C LYS A 28 0.12 -4.00 4.59
N TYR A 29 -0.79 -4.96 4.63
CA TYR A 29 -2.12 -4.80 5.23
C TYR A 29 -2.39 -5.97 6.20
N ASP A 30 -3.47 -5.88 6.97
CA ASP A 30 -4.00 -6.98 7.77
C ASP A 30 -5.20 -7.60 7.04
N ASP A 31 -5.49 -8.88 7.30
CA ASP A 31 -6.62 -9.57 6.68
C ASP A 31 -7.93 -8.79 6.92
N GLY A 32 -8.69 -8.55 5.85
CA GLY A 32 -9.95 -7.79 5.89
C GLY A 32 -9.82 -6.28 5.70
N GLU A 33 -8.60 -5.74 5.62
CA GLU A 33 -8.36 -4.31 5.35
C GLU A 33 -8.36 -3.96 3.84
N VAL A 34 -8.56 -4.96 2.98
CA VAL A 34 -8.65 -4.82 1.52
C VAL A 34 -9.84 -5.64 0.99
N PRO A 35 -10.38 -5.32 -0.21
CA PRO A 35 -11.54 -6.01 -0.75
C PRO A 35 -11.28 -7.49 -0.99
N SER A 36 -12.25 -8.34 -0.68
CA SER A 36 -12.17 -9.78 -0.99
C SER A 36 -12.05 -9.98 -2.51
N GLY A 37 -11.10 -10.82 -2.95
CA GLY A 37 -10.91 -11.13 -4.37
C GLY A 37 -9.88 -10.25 -5.07
N THR A 38 -9.23 -9.32 -4.36
CA THR A 38 -8.01 -8.68 -4.85
C THR A 38 -6.83 -9.65 -4.76
N ASP A 39 -5.96 -9.65 -5.77
CA ASP A 39 -4.69 -10.40 -5.78
C ASP A 39 -3.49 -9.53 -5.31
N TRP A 40 -3.74 -8.30 -4.84
CA TRP A 40 -2.69 -7.41 -4.34
C TRP A 40 -2.19 -7.85 -2.97
N GLU A 41 -0.89 -8.14 -2.85
CA GLU A 41 -0.26 -8.66 -1.61
C GLU A 41 0.57 -7.61 -0.82
N GLY A 42 0.55 -6.35 -1.26
CA GLY A 42 1.50 -5.32 -0.80
C GLY A 42 2.87 -5.47 -1.46
N THR A 43 3.93 -4.89 -0.87
CA THR A 43 5.30 -5.07 -1.39
C THR A 43 5.67 -6.55 -1.39
N GLU A 44 6.59 -6.96 -2.26
CA GLU A 44 7.07 -8.34 -2.26
C GLU A 44 7.83 -8.72 -0.97
N GLY A 45 8.28 -9.96 -0.91
CA GLY A 45 9.03 -10.48 0.24
C GLY A 45 8.19 -10.70 1.50
N GLY A 46 8.90 -11.08 2.58
CA GLY A 46 8.30 -11.44 3.86
C GLY A 46 7.58 -10.28 4.54
N ARG A 47 6.77 -10.60 5.56
CA ARG A 47 5.94 -9.60 6.26
C ARG A 47 6.74 -8.44 6.87
N THR A 48 8.01 -8.66 7.23
CA THR A 48 8.90 -7.67 7.83
C THR A 48 10.02 -7.22 6.90
N GLU A 49 10.05 -7.68 5.65
CA GLU A 49 11.03 -7.21 4.66
C GLU A 49 10.80 -5.72 4.41
N THR A 50 11.88 -4.94 4.29
CA THR A 50 11.83 -3.48 4.10
C THR A 50 12.75 -3.05 3.00
N TYR A 51 12.38 -1.98 2.33
CA TYR A 51 13.06 -1.45 1.17
C TYR A 51 13.65 -0.06 1.42
N GLY A 52 14.58 0.31 0.54
CA GLY A 52 15.35 1.53 0.59
C GLY A 52 14.88 2.60 -0.41
N GLU A 53 15.46 3.79 -0.27
CA GLU A 53 15.31 4.88 -1.24
C GLU A 53 15.59 4.40 -2.68
N GLY A 54 14.72 4.79 -3.61
CA GLY A 54 14.80 4.38 -5.02
C GLY A 54 14.15 3.03 -5.33
N HIS A 55 13.66 2.29 -4.33
CA HIS A 55 12.77 1.16 -4.56
C HIS A 55 11.38 1.64 -5.03
N VAL A 56 10.74 0.84 -5.87
CA VAL A 56 9.39 1.08 -6.38
C VAL A 56 8.55 -0.19 -6.27
N HIS A 57 7.29 -0.03 -5.89
CA HIS A 57 6.26 -1.07 -5.92
C HIS A 57 5.07 -0.52 -6.67
N PHE A 58 4.47 -1.28 -7.59
CA PHE A 58 3.29 -0.84 -8.32
C PHE A 58 2.31 -1.98 -8.54
N TYR A 59 1.03 -1.64 -8.62
CA TYR A 59 -0.03 -2.61 -8.88
C TYR A 59 -1.23 -1.95 -9.55
N THR A 60 -1.83 -2.64 -10.52
CA THR A 60 -3.08 -2.21 -11.19
C THR A 60 -4.27 -2.81 -10.48
N PHE A 61 -5.18 -1.97 -10.01
CA PHE A 61 -6.30 -2.38 -9.16
C PHE A 61 -7.56 -2.65 -9.98
N GLU A 62 -7.95 -3.92 -10.02
CA GLU A 62 -9.15 -4.38 -10.75
C GLU A 62 -10.36 -4.60 -9.83
N THR A 63 -10.15 -4.66 -8.52
CA THR A 63 -11.22 -4.90 -7.54
C THR A 63 -11.60 -3.60 -6.84
N ALA A 64 -12.83 -3.14 -7.05
CA ALA A 64 -13.40 -1.97 -6.37
C ALA A 64 -13.49 -2.18 -4.85
N GLY A 65 -13.38 -1.08 -4.10
CA GLY A 65 -13.49 -1.08 -2.64
C GLY A 65 -12.39 -0.28 -1.95
N GLU A 66 -12.38 -0.33 -0.62
CA GLU A 66 -11.40 0.38 0.20
C GLU A 66 -10.18 -0.51 0.49
N TYR A 67 -8.99 0.08 0.34
CA TYR A 67 -7.70 -0.54 0.61
C TYR A 67 -7.00 0.26 1.70
N THR A 68 -6.82 -0.33 2.88
CA THR A 68 -6.04 0.24 3.98
C THR A 68 -4.76 -0.56 4.17
N TYR A 69 -3.63 0.14 4.25
CA TYR A 69 -2.31 -0.46 4.38
C TYR A 69 -1.42 0.36 5.32
N TYR A 70 -0.32 -0.23 5.75
CA TYR A 70 0.60 0.39 6.68
C TYR A 70 2.04 -0.08 6.45
N CYS A 71 2.98 0.70 6.98
CA CYS A 71 4.37 0.28 7.09
C CYS A 71 4.59 -0.47 8.40
N VAL A 72 5.00 -1.72 8.31
CA VAL A 72 5.11 -2.66 9.45
C VAL A 72 6.00 -2.13 10.58
N PRO A 73 7.26 -1.73 10.33
CA PRO A 73 8.11 -1.18 11.38
C PRO A 73 7.61 0.15 11.96
N HIS A 74 6.73 0.87 11.24
CA HIS A 74 6.31 2.23 11.59
C HIS A 74 4.81 2.37 11.89
N ARG A 75 4.09 1.25 12.05
CA ARG A 75 2.65 1.24 12.34
C ARG A 75 2.32 1.99 13.63
N SER A 76 3.12 1.78 14.68
CA SER A 76 2.96 2.48 15.97
C SER A 76 3.22 3.98 15.88
N SER A 77 3.91 4.43 14.83
CA SER A 77 4.14 5.86 14.52
C SER A 77 3.05 6.44 13.61
N GLY A 78 2.01 5.66 13.27
CA GLY A 78 0.88 6.10 12.45
C GLY A 78 1.15 6.10 10.94
N MET A 79 2.18 5.39 10.47
CA MET A 79 2.46 5.28 9.03
C MET A 79 1.47 4.32 8.35
N THR A 80 0.28 4.86 8.07
CA THR A 80 -0.86 4.18 7.45
C THR A 80 -1.29 4.98 6.21
N GLY A 81 -1.68 4.27 5.16
CA GLY A 81 -2.26 4.84 3.95
C GLY A 81 -3.58 4.16 3.63
N ARG A 82 -4.45 4.85 2.90
CA ARG A 82 -5.75 4.32 2.47
C ARG A 82 -6.09 4.84 1.09
N PHE A 83 -6.79 4.07 0.29
CA PHE A 83 -7.44 4.59 -0.91
C PHE A 83 -8.70 3.80 -1.23
N THR A 84 -9.56 4.41 -2.06
CA THR A 84 -10.76 3.76 -2.57
C THR A 84 -10.61 3.57 -4.08
N VAL A 85 -10.97 2.37 -4.55
CA VAL A 85 -11.08 2.04 -5.97
C VAL A 85 -12.57 2.08 -6.32
N THR A 86 -12.94 2.96 -7.23
CA THR A 86 -14.32 3.14 -7.71
C THR A 86 -14.51 2.61 -9.13
N GLU A 87 -15.73 2.21 -9.49
CA GLU A 87 -16.08 1.86 -10.88
C GLU A 87 -15.97 3.04 -11.85
#